data_AF-A0A0G4MP87-F1
#
_entry.id   AF-A0A0G4MP87-F1
#
_cell.length_a   1.000
_cell.length_b   1.000
_cell.length_c   1.000
_cell.angle_alpha   90.00
_cell.angle_beta   90.00
_cell.angle_gamma   90.00
#
_symmetry.space_group_name_H-M   'P 1'
#
loop_
_entity.id
_entity.type
_entity.pdbx_description
1 polymer ?
#
loop_
_entity_poly.entity_id
_entity_poly.type
_entity_poly.pdbx_seq_one_letter_code
_entity_poly.pdbx_strand_id
1 'polypeptide(L)'
;MYAKFCKRMLDTMSHEIRDENLKDKNGEVVSGGALFRKYLLNRCQEEFERGWKVNIPAKPEEAEDETKISAEAAMLSDEYYIAAAAKRRGLGLVQFIGELYKLGMLTERIMHACVKKLVDYETTPEEAEIESLCKLLRTIGANLDASPKGK
;
A
#
# COMPACT_ATOMS: atom_id res chain seq x y z
N MET A 1 -1.39 -1.02 -14.74
CA MET A 1 -0.21 -0.98 -15.65
C MET A 1 1.05 -1.49 -14.95
N TYR A 2 1.50 -0.86 -13.86
CA TYR A 2 2.71 -1.26 -13.12
C TYR A 2 2.68 -2.70 -12.60
N ALA A 3 1.56 -3.18 -12.05
CA ALA A 3 1.46 -4.57 -11.58
C ALA A 3 1.68 -5.60 -12.70
N LYS A 4 1.22 -5.33 -13.93
CA LYS A 4 1.48 -6.18 -15.10
C LYS A 4 2.97 -6.20 -15.47
N PHE A 5 3.66 -5.07 -15.33
CA PHE A 5 5.10 -5.01 -15.49
C PHE A 5 5.81 -5.86 -14.42
N CYS A 6 5.41 -5.73 -13.15
CA CYS A 6 5.95 -6.57 -12.07
C CYS A 6 5.72 -8.06 -12.32
N LYS A 7 4.54 -8.44 -12.82
CA LYS A 7 4.25 -9.83 -13.22
C LYS A 7 5.15 -10.29 -14.35
N ARG A 8 5.35 -9.47 -15.39
CA ARG A 8 6.30 -9.78 -16.47
C ARG A 8 7.72 -9.94 -15.95
N MET A 9 8.21 -9.05 -15.10
CA MET A 9 9.54 -9.17 -14.49
C MET A 9 9.67 -10.46 -13.66
N LEU A 10 8.64 -10.80 -12.88
CA LEU A 10 8.60 -12.06 -12.14
C LEU A 10 8.70 -13.29 -13.06
N ASP A 11 8.05 -13.25 -14.22
CA ASP A 11 7.96 -14.40 -15.11
C ASP A 11 9.15 -14.51 -16.08
N THR A 12 9.80 -13.40 -16.43
CA THR A 12 10.80 -13.37 -17.53
C THR A 12 12.20 -12.93 -17.12
N MET A 13 12.45 -12.63 -15.84
CA MET A 13 13.78 -12.18 -15.41
C MET A 13 14.81 -13.32 -15.43
N SER A 14 15.95 -13.07 -16.09
CA SER A 14 17.04 -14.05 -16.28
C SER A 14 17.57 -14.60 -14.95
N HIS A 15 17.82 -15.90 -14.91
CA HIS A 15 18.47 -16.58 -13.78
C HIS A 15 19.95 -16.19 -13.60
N GLU A 16 20.57 -15.55 -14.60
CA GLU A 16 21.91 -14.98 -14.46
C GLU A 16 21.94 -13.79 -13.49
N ILE A 17 20.81 -13.09 -13.34
CA ILE A 17 20.65 -12.01 -12.37
C ILE A 17 20.42 -12.64 -10.99
N ARG A 18 21.44 -12.54 -10.15
CA ARG A 18 21.48 -13.17 -8.82
C ARG A 18 22.13 -12.24 -7.80
N ASP A 19 21.80 -12.42 -6.53
CA ASP A 19 22.39 -11.66 -5.42
C ASP A 19 23.03 -12.61 -4.41
N GLU A 20 24.36 -12.63 -4.39
CA GLU A 20 25.15 -13.55 -3.56
C GLU A 20 24.94 -13.34 -2.05
N ASN A 21 24.45 -12.16 -1.64
CA ASN A 21 24.14 -11.85 -0.25
C ASN A 21 22.75 -12.35 0.16
N LEU A 22 21.87 -12.63 -0.80
CA LEU A 22 20.50 -13.09 -0.54
C LEU A 22 20.39 -14.58 -0.78
N LYS A 23 20.39 -15.33 0.33
CA LYS A 23 20.09 -16.76 0.33
C LYS A 23 18.61 -17.02 0.63
N ASP A 24 18.10 -18.12 0.09
CA ASP A 24 16.80 -18.65 0.44
C ASP A 24 16.86 -19.55 1.70
N LYS A 25 15.76 -20.23 2.01
CA LYS A 25 15.66 -21.11 3.18
C LYS A 25 16.55 -22.36 3.08
N ASN A 26 16.96 -22.73 1.87
CA ASN A 26 17.82 -23.88 1.59
C ASN A 26 19.29 -23.47 1.54
N GLY A 27 19.60 -22.18 1.68
CA GLY A 27 20.95 -21.63 1.56
C GLY A 27 21.37 -21.34 0.12
N GLU A 28 20.46 -21.46 -0.84
CA GLU A 28 20.72 -21.22 -2.26
C GLU A 28 20.61 -19.72 -2.60
N VAL A 29 21.44 -19.27 -3.53
CA VAL A 29 21.44 -17.87 -3.98
C VAL A 29 20.13 -17.59 -4.74
N VAL A 30 19.41 -16.56 -4.32
CA VAL A 30 18.15 -16.17 -4.98
C VAL A 30 18.47 -15.49 -6.32
N SER A 31 17.81 -15.94 -7.39
CA SER A 31 18.02 -15.44 -8.76
C SER A 31 16.72 -15.21 -9.52
N GLY A 32 16.81 -14.51 -10.66
CA GLY A 32 15.73 -14.31 -11.61
C GLY A 32 14.45 -13.72 -10.98
N GLY A 33 13.29 -14.23 -11.41
CA GLY A 33 11.99 -13.78 -10.92
C GLY A 33 11.82 -13.85 -9.39
N ALA A 34 12.38 -14.86 -8.74
CA ALA A 34 12.32 -15.01 -7.28
C ALA A 34 13.06 -13.88 -6.56
N LEU A 35 14.19 -13.43 -7.13
CA LEU A 35 14.95 -12.29 -6.62
C LEU A 35 14.15 -10.99 -6.76
N PHE A 36 13.59 -10.76 -7.94
CA PHE A 36 12.73 -9.60 -8.19
C PHE A 36 11.56 -9.55 -7.22
N ARG A 37 10.87 -10.68 -7.03
CA ARG A 37 9.77 -10.78 -6.08
C ARG A 37 10.22 -10.41 -4.67
N LYS A 38 11.36 -10.94 -4.21
CA LYS A 38 11.90 -10.66 -2.87
C LYS A 38 12.13 -9.16 -2.67
N TYR A 39 12.79 -8.51 -3.62
CA TYR A 39 13.03 -7.06 -3.58
C TYR A 39 11.74 -6.24 -3.62
N LEU A 40 10.81 -6.59 -4.51
CA LEU A 40 9.52 -5.92 -4.61
C LEU A 40 8.75 -5.99 -3.29
N LEU A 41 8.67 -7.18 -2.68
CA LEU A 41 7.94 -7.37 -1.43
C LEU A 41 8.60 -6.68 -0.25
N ASN A 42 9.93 -6.71 -0.15
CA ASN A 42 10.67 -5.98 0.87
C ASN A 42 10.38 -4.48 0.76
N ARG A 43 10.42 -3.93 -0.46
CA ARG A 43 10.13 -2.51 -0.65
C ARG A 43 8.68 -2.15 -0.33
N CYS A 44 7.72 -2.98 -0.74
CA CYS A 44 6.33 -2.78 -0.37
C CYS A 44 6.12 -2.85 1.15
N GLN A 45 6.82 -3.75 1.84
CA GLN A 45 6.75 -3.89 3.30
C GLN A 45 7.29 -2.65 4.00
N GLU A 46 8.47 -2.16 3.62
CA GLU A 46 9.07 -0.93 4.18
C GLU A 46 8.13 0.28 4.06
N GLU A 47 7.59 0.51 2.86
CA GLU A 47 6.68 1.63 2.62
C GLU A 47 5.34 1.45 3.34
N PHE A 48 4.87 0.20 3.48
CA PHE A 48 3.66 -0.10 4.23
C PHE A 48 3.87 0.15 5.72
N GLU A 49 4.99 -0.28 6.30
CA GLU A 49 5.31 -0.11 7.72
C GLU A 49 5.56 1.35 8.09
N ARG A 50 6.22 2.12 7.22
CA ARG A 50 6.39 3.57 7.37
C ARG A 50 5.06 4.28 7.64
N GLY A 51 3.98 3.77 7.05
CA GLY A 51 2.63 4.30 7.25
C GLY A 51 2.42 5.66 6.61
N TRP A 52 1.17 6.11 6.66
CA TRP A 52 0.73 7.35 6.01
C TRP A 52 -0.34 8.09 6.81
N LYS A 53 -0.63 7.62 8.02
CA LYS A 53 -1.48 8.30 8.99
C LYS A 53 -0.62 9.32 9.72
N VAL A 54 -0.30 10.40 9.01
CA VAL A 54 0.28 11.61 9.60
C VAL A 54 -0.90 12.46 10.04
N ASN A 55 -0.81 13.12 11.18
CA ASN A 55 -1.88 13.99 11.67
C ASN A 55 -2.00 15.20 10.71
N ILE A 56 -2.94 15.14 9.77
CA ILE A 56 -3.21 16.23 8.83
C ILE A 56 -4.10 17.22 9.57
N PRO A 57 -3.76 18.52 9.62
CA PRO A 57 -4.63 19.51 10.27
C PRO A 57 -6.03 19.52 9.62
N ALA A 58 -7.05 19.68 10.46
CA ALA A 58 -8.46 19.61 10.07
C ALA A 58 -8.80 20.61 8.94
N LYS A 59 -9.78 20.25 8.11
CA LYS A 59 -10.20 21.13 7.02
C LYS A 59 -10.88 22.40 7.57
N PRO A 60 -10.74 23.57 6.91
CA PRO A 60 -11.44 24.80 7.30
C PRO A 60 -12.96 24.65 7.35
N GLU A 61 -13.52 23.74 6.55
CA GLU A 61 -14.95 23.41 6.54
C GLU A 61 -15.41 22.72 7.85
N GLU A 62 -14.49 22.08 8.58
CA GLU A 62 -14.72 21.42 9.87
C GLU A 62 -14.32 22.32 11.05
N ALA A 63 -13.78 23.52 10.79
CA ALA A 63 -13.29 24.47 11.79
C ALA A 63 -14.37 25.49 12.18
N GLU A 64 -14.45 25.82 13.47
CA GLU A 64 -15.31 26.90 13.98
C GLU A 64 -14.86 28.26 13.41
N ASP A 65 -15.79 29.22 13.25
CA ASP A 65 -15.56 30.50 12.55
C ASP A 65 -14.31 31.27 13.04
N GLU A 66 -13.98 31.16 14.33
CA GLU A 66 -12.81 31.80 14.94
C GLU A 66 -11.47 31.13 14.58
N THR A 67 -11.50 29.88 14.13
CA THR A 67 -10.32 29.06 13.79
C THR A 67 -10.13 28.85 12.29
N LYS A 68 -11.09 29.26 11.45
CA LYS A 68 -11.03 29.10 9.98
C LYS A 68 -9.78 29.72 9.36
N ILE A 69 -9.42 30.94 9.76
CA ILE A 69 -8.21 31.62 9.26
C ILE A 69 -6.95 30.84 9.62
N SER A 70 -6.90 30.25 10.82
CA SER A 70 -5.79 29.39 11.27
C SER A 70 -5.77 28.04 10.53
N ALA A 71 -6.93 27.47 10.20
CA ALA A 71 -7.05 26.23 9.44
C ALA A 71 -6.65 26.41 7.97
N GLU A 72 -7.03 27.53 7.35
CA GLU A 72 -6.61 27.91 5.99
C GLU A 72 -5.10 28.14 5.92
N ALA A 73 -4.53 28.86 6.90
CA ALA A 73 -3.08 29.03 7.00
C ALA A 73 -2.34 27.69 7.22
N ALA A 74 -2.91 26.78 8.02
CA ALA A 74 -2.36 25.44 8.23
C ALA A 74 -2.41 24.57 6.97
N MET A 75 -3.45 24.68 6.14
CA MET A 75 -3.53 24.01 4.83
C MET A 75 -2.51 24.50 3.81
N LEU A 76 -2.05 25.74 3.94
CA LEU A 76 -1.02 26.32 3.09
C LEU A 76 0.40 26.02 3.58
N SER A 77 0.54 25.32 4.71
CA SER A 77 1.84 24.95 5.25
C SER A 77 2.51 23.82 4.46
N ASP A 78 3.83 23.88 4.36
CA ASP A 78 4.63 22.80 3.76
C ASP A 78 4.38 21.45 4.47
N GLU A 79 4.14 21.48 5.78
CA GLU A 79 3.84 20.29 6.58
C GLU A 79 2.54 19.61 6.14
N TYR A 80 1.48 20.37 5.85
CA TYR A 80 0.24 19.84 5.30
C TYR A 80 0.47 19.17 3.93
N TYR A 81 1.19 19.81 3.03
CA TYR A 81 1.48 19.24 1.71
C TYR A 81 2.32 17.95 1.79
N ILE A 82 3.29 17.90 2.70
CA ILE A 82 4.08 16.69 2.95
C ILE A 82 3.20 15.56 3.49
N ALA A 83 2.33 15.85 4.46
CA ALA A 83 1.42 14.88 5.05
C ALA A 83 0.39 14.36 4.03
N ALA A 84 -0.22 15.25 3.24
CA ALA A 84 -1.15 14.90 2.17
C ALA A 84 -0.46 14.05 1.08
N ALA A 85 0.78 14.39 0.70
CA ALA A 85 1.55 13.60 -0.25
C ALA A 85 1.89 12.20 0.29
N ALA A 86 2.21 12.08 1.58
CA ALA A 86 2.42 10.80 2.26
C ALA A 86 1.14 9.96 2.26
N LYS A 87 -0.02 10.56 2.60
CA LYS A 87 -1.34 9.91 2.54
C LYS A 87 -1.64 9.38 1.15
N ARG A 88 -1.49 10.22 0.12
CA ARG A 88 -1.72 9.82 -1.28
C ARG A 88 -0.81 8.66 -1.71
N ARG A 89 0.47 8.69 -1.33
CA ARG A 89 1.42 7.60 -1.63
C ARG A 89 1.04 6.30 -0.91
N GLY A 90 0.67 6.37 0.36
CA GLY A 90 0.27 5.21 1.15
C GLY A 90 -1.01 4.55 0.61
N LEU A 91 -2.04 5.33 0.30
CA LEU A 91 -3.26 4.80 -0.33
C LEU A 91 -2.97 4.22 -1.73
N GLY A 92 -2.12 4.89 -2.51
CA GLY A 92 -1.67 4.38 -3.81
C GLY A 92 -0.90 3.05 -3.71
N LEU A 93 -0.07 2.89 -2.67
CA LEU A 93 0.63 1.64 -2.38
C LEU A 93 -0.36 0.51 -2.08
N VAL A 94 -1.39 0.76 -1.29
CA VAL A 94 -2.42 -0.26 -0.99
C VAL A 94 -3.14 -0.72 -2.26
N GLN A 95 -3.49 0.22 -3.15
CA GLN A 95 -4.09 -0.12 -4.45
C GLN A 95 -3.11 -0.93 -5.32
N PHE A 96 -1.85 -0.55 -5.33
CA PHE A 96 -0.82 -1.27 -6.07
C PHE A 96 -0.64 -2.71 -5.55
N ILE A 97 -0.61 -2.91 -4.24
CA ILE A 97 -0.55 -4.24 -3.60
C ILE A 97 -1.79 -5.07 -4.00
N GLY A 98 -2.99 -4.49 -4.02
CA GLY A 98 -4.20 -5.16 -4.48
C GLY A 98 -4.09 -5.65 -5.94
N GLU A 99 -3.55 -4.82 -6.83
CA GLU A 99 -3.30 -5.21 -8.22
C GLU A 99 -2.25 -6.33 -8.36
N LEU A 100 -1.23 -6.36 -7.50
CA LEU A 100 -0.26 -7.47 -7.46
C LEU A 100 -0.92 -8.78 -7.00
N TYR A 101 -1.80 -8.71 -5.99
CA TYR A 101 -2.54 -9.88 -5.51
C TYR A 101 -3.46 -10.45 -6.58
N LYS A 102 -4.17 -9.59 -7.32
CA LYS A 102 -5.02 -10.00 -8.44
C LYS A 102 -4.26 -10.79 -9.53
N LEU A 103 -2.95 -10.54 -9.68
CA LEU A 103 -2.07 -11.26 -10.60
C LEU A 103 -1.38 -12.49 -9.97
N GLY A 104 -1.82 -12.93 -8.78
CA GLY A 104 -1.29 -14.10 -8.09
C GLY A 104 0.12 -13.92 -7.53
N MET A 105 0.61 -12.68 -7.39
CA MET A 105 1.97 -12.43 -6.89
C MET A 105 2.08 -12.44 -5.37
N LEU A 106 0.94 -12.25 -4.69
CA LEU A 106 0.85 -12.11 -3.23
C LEU A 106 -0.06 -13.19 -2.63
N THR A 107 0.07 -13.36 -1.32
CA THR A 107 -0.83 -14.22 -0.55
C THR A 107 -1.95 -13.39 0.07
N GLU A 108 -3.08 -14.02 0.34
CA GLU A 108 -4.23 -13.39 1.02
C GLU A 108 -3.88 -12.75 2.37
N ARG A 109 -2.89 -13.29 3.09
CA ARG A 109 -2.40 -12.74 4.37
C ARG A 109 -1.97 -11.28 4.24
N ILE A 110 -1.35 -10.92 3.12
CA ILE A 110 -0.91 -9.55 2.84
C ILE A 110 -2.12 -8.64 2.60
N MET A 111 -3.15 -9.16 1.92
CA MET A 111 -4.37 -8.41 1.67
C MET A 111 -5.17 -8.16 2.94
N HIS A 112 -5.27 -9.15 3.82
CA HIS A 112 -5.87 -8.99 5.15
C HIS A 112 -5.16 -7.90 5.96
N ALA A 113 -3.82 -7.83 5.90
CA ALA A 113 -3.08 -6.75 6.54
C ALA A 113 -3.40 -5.37 5.96
N CYS A 114 -3.56 -5.27 4.63
CA CYS A 114 -3.94 -4.02 3.97
C CYS A 114 -5.35 -3.57 4.36
N VAL A 115 -6.33 -4.48 4.33
CA VAL A 115 -7.71 -4.21 4.75
C VAL A 115 -7.73 -3.77 6.20
N LYS A 116 -7.05 -4.51 7.09
CA LYS A 116 -6.92 -4.16 8.51
C LYS A 116 -6.39 -2.73 8.67
N LYS A 117 -5.31 -2.36 7.99
CA LYS A 117 -4.72 -1.02 8.11
C LYS A 117 -5.65 0.11 7.65
N LEU A 118 -6.50 -0.15 6.66
CA LEU A 118 -7.50 0.82 6.19
C LEU A 118 -8.69 0.97 7.16
N VAL A 119 -9.09 -0.08 7.87
CA VAL A 119 -10.21 -0.03 8.84
C VAL A 119 -9.78 0.25 10.27
N ASP A 120 -8.48 0.27 10.55
CA ASP A 120 -7.91 0.52 11.88
C ASP A 120 -7.80 2.02 12.17
N TYR A 121 -8.93 2.68 12.43
CA TYR A 121 -9.01 4.12 12.73
C TYR A 121 -9.46 4.36 14.17
N GLU A 122 -8.83 5.33 14.85
CA GLU A 122 -9.20 5.74 16.22
C GLU A 122 -10.40 6.73 16.21
N THR A 123 -10.54 7.49 15.13
CA THR A 123 -11.58 8.50 14.90
C THR A 123 -12.32 8.21 13.60
N THR A 124 -13.32 9.04 13.26
CA THR A 124 -14.05 8.93 11.98
C THR A 124 -13.06 8.93 10.79
N PRO A 125 -13.10 7.90 9.92
CA PRO A 125 -12.19 7.82 8.78
C PRO A 125 -12.51 8.89 7.74
N GLU A 126 -11.48 9.40 7.06
CA GLU A 126 -11.70 10.35 5.96
C GLU A 126 -12.27 9.65 4.72
N GLU A 127 -13.03 10.39 3.91
CA GLU A 127 -13.64 9.87 2.67
C GLU A 127 -12.64 9.18 1.75
N ALA A 128 -11.40 9.69 1.66
CA ALA A 128 -10.35 9.10 0.82
C ALA A 128 -9.95 7.69 1.28
N GLU A 129 -10.01 7.39 2.58
CA GLU A 129 -9.71 6.06 3.12
C GLU A 129 -10.85 5.09 2.84
N ILE A 130 -12.09 5.55 3.00
CA ILE A 130 -13.31 4.79 2.65
C ILE A 130 -13.33 4.48 1.15
N GLU A 131 -13.02 5.46 0.30
CA GLU A 131 -12.95 5.29 -1.14
C GLU A 131 -11.85 4.28 -1.52
N SER A 132 -10.67 4.38 -0.89
CA SER A 132 -9.57 3.44 -1.11
C SER A 132 -9.96 2.01 -0.73
N LEU A 133 -10.63 1.83 0.42
CA LEU A 133 -11.13 0.52 0.85
C LEU A 133 -12.16 -0.04 -0.15
N CYS A 134 -13.13 0.77 -0.58
CA CYS A 134 -14.12 0.38 -1.57
C CYS A 134 -13.47 -0.04 -2.90
N LYS A 135 -12.48 0.73 -3.38
CA LYS A 135 -11.71 0.41 -4.60
C LYS A 135 -10.94 -0.90 -4.44
N LEU A 136 -10.30 -1.10 -3.29
CA LEU A 136 -9.53 -2.31 -3.00
C LEU A 136 -10.44 -3.53 -3.02
N LEU A 137 -11.56 -3.49 -2.30
CA LEU A 137 -12.53 -4.60 -2.23
C LEU A 137 -13.18 -4.88 -3.59
N ARG A 138 -13.44 -3.86 -4.42
CA ARG A 138 -13.88 -4.09 -5.81
C ARG A 138 -12.85 -4.85 -6.64
N THR A 139 -11.56 -4.60 -6.41
CA THR A 139 -10.48 -5.23 -7.18
C THR A 139 -10.21 -6.67 -6.72
N ILE A 140 -10.26 -6.94 -5.41
CA ILE A 140 -9.77 -8.19 -4.84
C ILE A 140 -10.79 -8.96 -3.99
N GLY A 141 -11.97 -8.41 -3.71
CA GLY A 141 -12.96 -9.00 -2.79
C GLY A 141 -13.43 -10.39 -3.22
N ALA A 142 -13.81 -10.54 -4.48
CA ALA A 142 -14.21 -11.85 -5.02
C ALA A 142 -13.07 -12.90 -4.93
N ASN A 143 -11.82 -12.47 -5.11
CA ASN A 143 -10.66 -13.35 -4.99
C ASN A 143 -10.42 -13.78 -3.52
N LEU A 144 -10.68 -12.89 -2.57
CA LEU A 144 -10.62 -13.22 -1.14
C LEU A 144 -11.73 -14.19 -0.76
N ASP A 145 -12.97 -13.91 -1.12
CA ASP A 145 -14.14 -14.73 -0.75
C ASP A 145 -14.07 -16.17 -1.29
N ALA A 146 -13.41 -16.35 -2.44
CA ALA A 146 -13.18 -17.65 -3.05
C ALA A 146 -12.16 -18.50 -2.27
N SER A 147 -11.32 -17.89 -1.42
CA SER A 147 -10.34 -18.60 -0.62
C SER A 147 -10.93 -19.12 0.70
N PRO A 148 -10.60 -20.35 1.13
CA PRO A 148 -11.00 -20.88 2.45
C PRO A 148 -10.56 -20.03 3.64
N LYS A 149 -9.49 -19.23 3.46
CA LYS A 149 -8.90 -18.35 4.48
C LYS A 149 -9.28 -16.87 4.29
N GLY A 150 -10.09 -16.57 3.27
CA GLY A 150 -10.69 -15.25 3.09
C GLY A 150 -12.05 -15.11 3.75
N LYS A 151 -12.69 -16.22 4.13
CA LYS A 151 -13.91 -16.28 4.92
C LYS A 151 -13.65 -16.17 6.42
#